data_AF-A0A3D3R3H1-F1
#
_entry.id   AF-A0A3D3R3H1-F1
#
_cell.length_a   1.000
_cell.length_b   1.000
_cell.length_c   1.000
_cell.angle_alpha   90.00
_cell.angle_beta   90.00
_cell.angle_gamma   90.00
#
_symmetry.space_group_name_H-M   'P 1'
#
loop_
_entity.id
_entity.type
_entity.pdbx_description
1 polymer ?
#
loop_
_entity_poly.entity_id
_entity_poly.type
_entity_poly.pdbx_seq_one_letter_code
_entity_poly.pdbx_strand_id
1 'polypeptide(L)' 'TKPSLPATVSDYITEVAKLGGYLARGKDPPPGNMVLWRGLSRLTDIQIGFELRKGVVGN' A
#
# COMPACT_ATOMS: atom_id res chain seq x y z
N THR A 1 -7.62 4.94 25.59
CA THR A 1 -7.36 4.42 24.23
C THR A 1 -6.05 3.65 24.27
N LYS A 2 -5.99 2.41 23.76
CA LYS A 2 -4.73 1.65 23.74
C LYS A 2 -3.72 2.40 22.84
N PRO A 3 -2.47 2.63 23.26
CA PRO A 3 -1.47 3.23 22.40
C PRO A 3 -1.22 2.30 21.21
N SER A 4 -1.23 2.84 19.99
CA SER A 4 -0.88 2.08 18.80
C SER A 4 0.61 1.77 18.84
N LEU A 5 0.97 0.48 18.74
CA LEU A 5 2.34 0.06 18.56
C LEU A 5 2.91 0.69 17.26
N PRO A 6 4.22 0.96 17.18
CA PRO A 6 4.85 1.43 15.96
C PRO A 6 4.63 0.42 14.83
N ALA A 7 4.31 0.92 13.64
CA ALA A 7 4.12 0.09 12.46
C ALA A 7 5.40 -0.66 12.11
N THR A 8 5.26 -1.94 11.82
CA THR A 8 6.32 -2.84 11.38
C THR A 8 6.40 -2.86 9.85
N VAL A 9 7.51 -3.40 9.32
CA VAL A 9 7.63 -3.67 7.88
C VAL A 9 6.51 -4.59 7.39
N SER A 10 6.07 -5.55 8.22
CA SER A 10 4.99 -6.48 7.88
C SER A 10 3.64 -5.77 7.68
N ASP A 11 3.39 -4.73 8.46
CA ASP A 11 2.17 -3.92 8.33
C ASP A 11 2.14 -3.21 6.97
N TYR A 12 3.27 -2.61 6.55
CA TYR A 12 3.37 -1.97 5.23
C TYR A 12 3.34 -2.97 4.07
N ILE A 13 3.92 -4.16 4.24
CA ILE A 13 3.80 -5.25 3.25
C ILE A 13 2.32 -5.61 3.06
N THR A 14 1.54 -5.67 4.15
CA THR A 14 0.10 -5.95 4.10
C THR A 14 -0.66 -4.82 3.40
N GLU A 15 -0.34 -3.56 3.67
CA GLU A 15 -0.98 -2.42 3.01
C GLU A 15 -0.68 -2.36 1.50
N VAL A 16 0.57 -2.60 1.09
CA VAL A 16 0.93 -2.71 -0.34
C VAL A 16 0.20 -3.87 -0.99
N ALA A 17 0.15 -5.04 -0.33
CA ALA A 17 -0.55 -6.21 -0.87
C ALA A 17 -2.05 -5.94 -1.06
N LYS A 18 -2.70 -5.17 -0.17
CA LYS A 18 -4.11 -4.79 -0.29
C LYS A 18 -4.38 -3.98 -1.56
N LEU A 19 -3.48 -3.07 -1.94
CA LEU A 19 -3.56 -2.37 -3.23
C LEU A 19 -3.51 -3.33 -4.44
N GLY A 20 -2.81 -4.46 -4.29
CA GLY A 20 -2.71 -5.51 -5.29
C GLY A 20 -3.84 -6.54 -5.27
N GLY A 21 -4.84 -6.38 -4.41
CA GLY A 21 -6.01 -7.25 -4.30
C GLY A 21 -5.96 -8.27 -3.16
N TYR A 22 -5.00 -8.18 -2.24
CA TYR A 22 -4.99 -9.00 -1.03
C TYR A 22 -6.08 -8.55 -0.05
N LEU A 23 -6.91 -9.49 0.43
CA LEU A 23 -8.06 -9.17 1.28
C LEU A 23 -7.71 -8.99 2.76
N ALA A 24 -6.58 -9.54 3.21
CA ALA A 24 -6.12 -9.49 4.60
C ALA A 24 -7.16 -10.00 5.63
N ARG A 25 -7.88 -11.09 5.31
CA ARG A 25 -8.77 -11.75 6.28
C ARG A 25 -7.96 -12.55 7.28
N GLY A 26 -8.49 -12.77 8.48
CA GLY A 26 -7.75 -13.38 9.59
C GLY A 26 -7.19 -14.79 9.35
N LYS A 27 -7.61 -15.49 8.29
CA LYS A 27 -7.08 -16.82 7.90
C LYS A 27 -6.48 -16.84 6.49
N ASP A 28 -6.31 -15.69 5.86
CA ASP A 28 -5.64 -15.64 4.56
C ASP A 28 -4.15 -15.99 4.74
N PRO A 29 -3.55 -16.74 3.80
CA PRO A 29 -2.11 -16.99 3.81
C PRO A 29 -1.35 -15.68 3.52
N PRO A 30 -0.05 -15.59 3.86
CA PRO A 30 0.75 -14.41 3.54
C PRO A 30 0.66 -14.01 2.06
N PRO A 31 0.71 -12.70 1.75
CA PRO A 31 0.57 -12.22 0.38
C PRO A 31 1.69 -12.76 -0.51
N GLY A 32 1.30 -13.36 -1.64
CA GLY A 32 2.26 -13.87 -2.62
C GLY A 32 2.89 -12.76 -3.47
N ASN A 33 3.97 -13.10 -4.18
CA ASN A 33 4.73 -12.15 -5.00
C ASN A 33 3.87 -11.41 -6.03
N MET A 34 2.87 -12.09 -6.63
CA MET A 34 2.03 -11.48 -7.66
C MET A 34 1.18 -10.32 -7.12
N VAL A 35 0.57 -10.47 -5.94
CA VAL A 35 -0.24 -9.39 -5.33
C VAL A 35 0.66 -8.26 -4.84
N LEU A 36 1.88 -8.55 -4.38
CA LEU A 36 2.85 -7.52 -4.03
C LEU A 36 3.28 -6.69 -5.24
N TRP A 37 3.60 -7.32 -6.37
CA TRP A 37 3.96 -6.60 -7.60
C TRP A 37 2.83 -5.70 -8.10
N ARG A 38 1.59 -6.22 -8.12
CA ARG A 38 0.41 -5.41 -8.47
C ARG A 38 0.22 -4.23 -7.53
N GLY A 39 0.40 -4.47 -6.23
CA GLY A 39 0.33 -3.44 -5.19
C GLY A 39 1.37 -2.34 -5.36
N LEU A 40 2.62 -2.71 -5.62
CA LEU A 40 3.70 -1.77 -5.89
C LEU A 40 3.45 -0.94 -7.15
N SER A 41 3.03 -1.56 -8.25
CA SER A 41 2.65 -0.83 -9.47
C SER A 41 1.54 0.20 -9.18
N ARG A 42 0.49 -0.21 -8.46
CA ARG A 42 -0.62 0.68 -8.11
C ARG A 42 -0.17 1.82 -7.18
N LEU A 43 0.71 1.53 -6.23
CA LEU A 43 1.27 2.55 -5.34
C LEU A 43 2.07 3.59 -6.12
N THR A 44 2.90 3.15 -7.07
CA THR A 44 3.65 4.04 -7.98
C THR A 44 2.72 4.93 -8.79
N ASP A 45 1.64 4.37 -9.37
CA ASP A 45 0.65 5.15 -10.12
C ASP A 45 -0.02 6.23 -9.25
N ILE A 46 -0.37 5.89 -8.00
CA ILE A 46 -0.94 6.84 -7.03
C ILE A 46 0.08 7.92 -6.66
N GLN A 47 1.34 7.55 -6.44
CA GLN A 47 2.40 8.49 -6.14
C GLN A 47 2.60 9.48 -7.29
N ILE A 48 2.70 9.00 -8.53
CA ILE A 48 2.80 9.85 -9.72
C ILE A 48 1.58 10.78 -9.81
N GLY A 49 0.36 10.26 -9.66
CA GLY A 49 -0.85 11.08 -9.67
C GLY A 49 -0.88 12.16 -8.56
N PHE A 50 -0.35 11.84 -7.39
CA PHE A 50 -0.23 12.77 -6.28
C PHE A 50 0.84 13.86 -6.52
N GLU A 51 1.98 13.48 -7.08
CA GLU A 51 3.05 14.40 -7.48
C GLU A 51 2.59 15.34 -8.61
N LEU A 52 1.87 14.82 -9.61
CA LEU A 52 1.24 15.62 -10.67
C LEU A 52 0.28 16.65 -10.08
N ARG A 53 -0.54 16.27 -9.09
CA ARG A 53 -1.41 17.22 -8.39
C ARG A 53 -0.60 18.31 -7.67
N LYS A 54 0.54 17.96 -7.06
CA LYS A 54 1.43 18.93 -6.40
C LYS A 54 2.08 19.89 -7.41
N GLY A 55 2.36 19.44 -8.64
CA GLY A 55 2.89 20.27 -9.73
C GLY A 55 1.84 21.10 -10.49
N VAL A 56 0.54 20.87 -10.26
CA VAL A 56 -0.57 21.63 -10.90
C VAL A 56 -1.15 22.72 -9.97
N VAL A 57 -0.60 22.90 -8.77
CA VAL A 57 -0.81 24.11 -7.95
C VAL A 57 0.39 25.05 -8.05
N GLY A 58 0.41 25.83 -9.15
CA GLY A 58 0.90 27.20 -9.15
C GLY A 58 2.32 27.45 -9.65
N ASN A 59 2.37 28.06 -10.84
CA ASN A 59 3.43 28.84 -11.50
C ASN A 59 4.67 28.13 -12.06
#